data_AF-G1N3V6-F1
#
_entry.id   AF-G1N3V6-F1
#
_cell.length_a   1.000
_cell.length_b   1.000
_cell.length_c   1.000
_cell.angle_alpha   90.00
_cell.angle_beta   90.00
_cell.angle_gamma   90.00
#
_symmetry.space_group_name_H-M   'P 1'
#
loop_
_entity.id
_entity.type
_entity.pdbx_description
1 polymer ?
#
loop_
_entity_poly.entity_id
_entity_poly.type
_entity_poly.pdbx_seq_one_letter_code
_entity_poly.pdbx_strand_id
1 'polypeptide(L)'
;MGKEKTHINIVVIGHVDSGKSTTTGHLIYKCGGIDKRTIEKFEKEAAEMGKGSFKYAWVLDKLKAERERGITIDISLWKFETTKYYITIIDAPGHRDFIKNMITGTSQVIILNHPGQISAGYSPVIDCHTAHIACKFAELKEKIDRRSGKKLEDNPKSLKSGDAAIVEMIPGKPMCVESFSQYPPLGRFAVRDMRQTVAVGVIKNVEKKSGGAGKVTKSAQKAQKAGK
;
A
#
# COMPACT_ATOMS: atom_id res chain seq x y z
N MET A 1 29.65 -13.88 17.77
CA MET A 1 28.98 -12.87 16.91
C MET A 1 27.76 -13.52 16.28
N GLY A 2 26.55 -13.12 16.65
CA GLY A 2 25.33 -13.66 16.03
C GLY A 2 25.29 -13.29 14.55
N LYS A 3 25.02 -14.27 13.67
CA LYS A 3 24.82 -14.00 12.24
C LYS A 3 23.74 -12.94 12.07
N GLU A 4 24.05 -11.90 11.30
CA GLU A 4 23.13 -10.82 10.97
C GLU A 4 21.88 -11.42 10.26
N LYS A 5 20.69 -11.23 10.85
CA LYS A 5 19.45 -11.80 10.30
C LYS A 5 19.04 -11.00 9.06
N THR A 6 18.67 -11.69 8.00
CA THR A 6 18.22 -11.04 6.75
C THR A 6 16.85 -10.38 6.94
N HIS A 7 16.66 -9.17 6.40
CA HIS A 7 15.39 -8.46 6.44
C HIS A 7 14.48 -8.90 5.28
N ILE A 8 13.22 -9.20 5.58
CA ILE A 8 12.18 -9.57 4.62
C ILE A 8 10.94 -8.68 4.84
N ASN A 9 10.35 -8.19 3.75
CA ASN A 9 9.07 -7.49 3.78
C ASN A 9 8.00 -8.37 3.16
N ILE A 10 6.88 -8.57 3.86
CA ILE A 10 5.76 -9.41 3.45
C ILE A 10 4.50 -8.56 3.43
N VAL A 11 3.76 -8.58 2.32
CA VAL A 11 2.44 -7.95 2.22
C VAL A 11 1.35 -9.01 2.19
N VAL A 12 0.33 -8.86 3.03
CA VAL A 12 -0.80 -9.78 3.11
C VAL A 12 -1.97 -9.20 2.33
N ILE A 13 -2.34 -9.87 1.24
CA ILE A 13 -3.40 -9.45 0.30
C ILE A 13 -4.50 -10.50 0.21
N GLY A 14 -5.69 -10.09 -0.25
CA GLY A 14 -6.86 -10.96 -0.30
C GLY A 14 -8.17 -10.19 -0.14
N HIS A 15 -9.27 -10.82 -0.57
CA HIS A 15 -10.61 -10.22 -0.54
C HIS A 15 -11.02 -9.78 0.88
N VAL A 16 -12.03 -8.90 1.01
CA VAL A 16 -12.62 -8.61 2.33
C VAL A 16 -13.13 -9.91 2.98
N ASP A 17 -13.08 -9.98 4.31
CA ASP A 17 -13.45 -11.15 5.11
C ASP A 17 -12.62 -12.44 4.91
N SER A 18 -11.58 -12.42 4.08
CA SER A 18 -10.66 -13.58 3.95
C SER A 18 -9.77 -13.83 5.19
N GLY A 19 -9.95 -13.05 6.27
CA GLY A 19 -9.23 -13.24 7.53
C GLY A 19 -7.77 -12.78 7.50
N LYS A 20 -7.38 -11.89 6.58
CA LYS A 20 -6.03 -11.32 6.48
C LYS A 20 -5.51 -10.82 7.83
N SER A 21 -6.16 -9.80 8.39
CA SER A 21 -5.71 -9.16 9.63
C SER A 21 -5.71 -10.11 10.82
N THR A 22 -6.68 -11.03 10.89
CA THR A 22 -6.73 -12.07 11.92
C THR A 22 -5.56 -13.04 11.80
N THR A 23 -5.25 -13.52 10.59
CA THR A 23 -4.14 -14.44 10.32
C THR A 23 -2.81 -13.76 10.63
N THR A 24 -2.66 -12.53 10.15
CA THR A 24 -1.48 -11.70 10.34
C THR A 24 -1.23 -11.40 11.83
N GLY A 25 -2.25 -10.95 12.57
CA GLY A 25 -2.14 -10.68 13.99
C GLY A 25 -1.84 -11.94 14.82
N HIS A 26 -2.44 -13.08 14.45
CA HIS A 26 -2.16 -14.35 15.11
C HIS A 26 -0.73 -14.85 14.85
N LEU A 27 -0.22 -14.64 13.62
CA LEU A 27 1.17 -14.92 13.28
C LEU A 27 2.14 -14.07 14.11
N ILE A 28 1.88 -12.76 14.22
CA ILE A 28 2.70 -11.85 15.03
C ILE A 28 2.72 -12.31 16.50
N TYR A 29 1.57 -12.66 17.05
CA TYR A 29 1.48 -13.18 18.42
C TYR A 29 2.28 -14.48 18.61
N LYS A 30 2.11 -15.46 17.73
CA LYS A 30 2.86 -16.74 17.80
C LYS A 30 4.36 -16.57 17.65
N CYS A 31 4.80 -15.56 16.89
CA CYS A 31 6.21 -15.24 16.75
C CYS A 31 6.77 -14.37 17.89
N GLY A 32 5.98 -14.08 18.92
CA GLY A 32 6.42 -13.25 20.06
C GLY A 32 6.61 -11.77 19.72
N GLY A 33 6.09 -11.31 18.58
CA GLY A 33 6.13 -9.90 18.20
C GLY A 33 5.24 -9.01 19.07
N ILE A 34 4.33 -9.62 19.85
CA ILE A 34 3.45 -8.96 20.80
C ILE A 34 3.41 -9.78 22.09
N ASP A 35 3.50 -9.09 23.21
CA ASP A 35 3.43 -9.67 24.54
C ASP A 35 2.00 -10.06 24.93
N LYS A 36 1.90 -11.07 25.79
CA LYS A 36 0.63 -11.66 26.19
C LYS A 36 -0.32 -10.63 26.85
N ARG A 37 0.22 -9.70 27.63
CA ARG A 37 -0.55 -8.64 28.31
C ARG A 37 -1.21 -7.69 27.31
N THR A 38 -0.51 -7.32 26.24
CA THR A 38 -1.09 -6.48 25.18
C THR A 38 -2.21 -7.19 24.43
N ILE A 39 -2.06 -8.49 24.15
CA ILE A 39 -3.13 -9.30 23.55
C ILE A 39 -4.35 -9.40 24.48
N GLU A 40 -4.14 -9.64 25.78
CA GLU A 40 -5.22 -9.69 26.77
C GLU A 40 -5.96 -8.34 26.88
N LYS A 41 -5.22 -7.23 26.80
CA LYS A 41 -5.81 -5.88 26.71
C LYS A 41 -6.68 -5.73 25.47
N PHE A 42 -6.17 -6.11 24.30
CA PHE A 42 -6.94 -6.04 23.05
C PHE A 42 -8.14 -6.99 23.02
N GLU A 43 -8.03 -8.15 23.66
CA GLU A 43 -9.15 -9.08 23.83
C GLU A 43 -10.25 -8.45 24.68
N LYS A 44 -9.90 -7.77 25.78
CA LYS A 44 -10.85 -7.03 26.61
C LYS A 44 -11.50 -5.87 25.86
N GLU A 45 -10.70 -5.03 25.19
CA GLU A 45 -11.22 -3.91 24.37
C GLU A 45 -12.15 -4.40 23.26
N ALA A 46 -11.76 -5.47 22.55
CA ALA A 46 -12.58 -6.05 21.50
C ALA A 46 -13.87 -6.66 22.06
N ALA A 47 -13.81 -7.31 23.23
CA ALA A 47 -14.99 -7.87 23.90
C ALA A 47 -15.98 -6.79 24.35
N GLU A 48 -15.49 -5.67 24.92
CA GLU A 48 -16.30 -4.51 25.32
C GLU A 48 -17.04 -3.89 24.12
N MET A 49 -16.46 -3.98 22.92
CA MET A 49 -17.09 -3.52 21.68
C MET A 49 -17.99 -4.58 21.01
N GLY A 50 -18.23 -5.73 21.64
CA GLY A 50 -19.02 -6.84 21.05
C GLY A 50 -18.30 -7.59 19.93
N LYS A 51 -16.96 -7.47 19.85
CA LYS A 51 -16.10 -7.98 18.77
C LYS A 51 -15.00 -8.92 19.26
N GLY A 52 -15.23 -9.66 20.34
CA GLY A 52 -14.19 -10.50 20.97
C GLY A 52 -13.47 -11.48 20.02
N SER A 53 -14.14 -11.95 18.96
CA SER A 53 -13.53 -12.80 17.92
C SER A 53 -12.46 -12.12 17.05
N PHE A 54 -12.38 -10.78 17.08
CA PHE A 54 -11.44 -9.97 16.30
C PHE A 54 -10.18 -9.58 17.07
N LYS A 55 -9.90 -10.17 18.24
CA LYS A 55 -8.76 -9.79 19.10
C LYS A 55 -7.41 -9.74 18.37
N TYR A 56 -7.19 -10.62 17.37
CA TYR A 56 -5.97 -10.60 16.57
C TYR A 56 -5.95 -9.51 15.50
N ALA A 57 -7.11 -9.10 14.96
CA ALA A 57 -7.18 -7.98 14.02
C ALA A 57 -6.85 -6.64 14.73
N TRP A 58 -7.16 -6.51 16.02
CA TRP A 58 -6.87 -5.31 16.84
C TRP A 58 -5.39 -4.97 16.96
N VAL A 59 -4.53 -5.96 16.71
CA VAL A 59 -3.08 -5.79 16.59
C VAL A 59 -2.76 -4.80 15.46
N LEU A 60 -3.47 -4.92 14.35
CA LEU A 60 -3.20 -4.22 13.10
C LEU A 60 -4.08 -2.98 12.94
N ASP A 61 -5.35 -3.09 13.35
CA ASP A 61 -6.35 -2.04 13.27
C ASP A 61 -6.12 -0.97 14.35
N LYS A 62 -5.47 0.14 13.97
CA LYS A 62 -5.16 1.26 14.87
C LYS A 62 -6.21 2.35 14.82
N LEU A 63 -6.91 2.52 13.71
CA LEU A 63 -7.90 3.57 13.58
C LEU A 63 -9.18 3.18 14.31
N LYS A 64 -9.79 4.15 15.00
CA LYS A 64 -11.10 3.96 15.63
C LYS A 64 -12.15 3.48 14.62
N ALA A 65 -12.11 4.03 13.40
CA ALA A 65 -13.00 3.63 12.31
C ALA A 65 -12.78 2.17 11.83
N GLU A 66 -11.54 1.66 11.87
CA GLU A 66 -11.25 0.25 11.54
C GLU A 66 -11.84 -0.68 12.59
N ARG A 67 -11.59 -0.36 13.88
CA ARG A 67 -12.11 -1.13 15.02
C ARG A 67 -13.64 -1.10 15.06
N GLU A 68 -14.26 0.05 14.83
CA GLU A 68 -15.73 0.19 14.77
C GLU A 68 -16.35 -0.53 13.57
N ARG A 69 -15.67 -0.58 12.42
CA ARG A 69 -16.20 -1.21 11.19
C ARG A 69 -15.73 -2.64 10.97
N GLY A 70 -14.75 -3.14 11.73
CA GLY A 70 -14.19 -4.50 11.57
C GLY A 70 -13.58 -4.76 10.19
N ILE A 71 -13.07 -3.70 9.54
CA ILE A 71 -12.46 -3.75 8.22
C ILE A 71 -11.18 -2.90 8.24
N THR A 72 -10.12 -3.41 7.63
CA THR A 72 -8.86 -2.69 7.43
C THR A 72 -9.08 -1.57 6.42
N ILE A 73 -8.83 -0.33 6.83
CA ILE A 73 -9.05 0.89 6.05
C ILE A 73 -7.70 1.47 5.61
N ASP A 74 -6.73 1.48 6.50
CA ASP A 74 -5.38 1.95 6.27
C ASP A 74 -4.36 0.83 6.44
N ILE A 75 -3.17 1.05 5.92
CA ILE A 75 -2.14 0.03 5.89
C ILE A 75 -1.38 0.06 7.21
N SER A 76 -1.33 -1.07 7.90
CA SER A 76 -0.56 -1.20 9.14
C SER A 76 0.77 -1.90 8.89
N LEU A 77 1.83 -1.36 9.49
CA LEU A 77 3.18 -1.92 9.49
C LEU A 77 3.48 -2.53 10.85
N TRP A 78 3.90 -3.80 10.83
CA TRP A 78 4.36 -4.49 12.02
C TRP A 78 5.68 -5.20 11.77
N LYS A 79 6.59 -5.11 12.72
CA LYS A 79 7.90 -5.77 12.67
C LYS A 79 7.98 -6.82 13.76
N PHE A 80 8.43 -8.02 13.40
CA PHE A 80 8.74 -9.07 14.34
C PHE A 80 9.93 -9.89 13.83
N GLU A 81 10.55 -10.64 14.71
CA GLU A 81 11.68 -11.49 14.36
C GLU A 81 11.33 -12.97 14.40
N THR A 82 12.04 -13.73 13.59
CA THR A 82 12.06 -15.19 13.64
C THR A 82 13.47 -15.65 13.99
N THR A 83 13.68 -16.96 14.00
CA THR A 83 15.01 -17.55 14.21
C THR A 83 16.02 -17.14 13.12
N LYS A 84 15.56 -16.82 11.91
CA LYS A 84 16.42 -16.53 10.74
C LYS A 84 16.25 -15.14 10.13
N TYR A 85 15.09 -14.51 10.27
CA TYR A 85 14.73 -13.29 9.55
C TYR A 85 14.16 -12.20 10.45
N TYR A 86 14.45 -10.94 10.10
CA TYR A 86 13.66 -9.80 10.53
C TYR A 86 12.52 -9.57 9.52
N ILE A 87 11.28 -9.72 9.97
CA ILE A 87 10.12 -9.63 9.09
C ILE A 87 9.38 -8.33 9.36
N THR A 88 9.14 -7.54 8.31
CA THR A 88 8.14 -6.47 8.31
C THR A 88 6.91 -6.99 7.57
N ILE A 89 5.79 -7.07 8.26
CA ILE A 89 4.49 -7.39 7.70
C ILE A 89 3.72 -6.11 7.40
N ILE A 90 3.05 -6.12 6.26
CA ILE A 90 2.18 -5.06 5.76
C ILE A 90 0.78 -5.65 5.61
N ASP A 91 -0.18 -5.21 6.42
CA ASP A 91 -1.58 -5.62 6.28
C ASP A 91 -2.30 -4.66 5.33
N ALA A 92 -2.78 -5.19 4.20
CA ALA A 92 -3.39 -4.39 3.14
C ALA A 92 -4.93 -4.47 3.18
N PRO A 93 -5.64 -3.38 2.84
CA PRO A 93 -7.10 -3.37 2.78
C PRO A 93 -7.63 -4.34 1.72
N GLY A 94 -8.69 -5.08 2.06
CA GLY A 94 -9.29 -6.09 1.17
C GLY A 94 -10.62 -5.71 0.52
N HIS A 95 -11.25 -4.63 0.97
CA HIS A 95 -12.54 -4.19 0.45
C HIS A 95 -12.33 -3.27 -0.76
N ARG A 96 -13.12 -3.41 -1.82
CA ARG A 96 -13.00 -2.56 -3.03
C ARG A 96 -13.08 -1.06 -2.74
N ASP A 97 -13.89 -0.68 -1.78
CA ASP A 97 -14.06 0.73 -1.37
C ASP A 97 -12.85 1.28 -0.59
N PHE A 98 -12.03 0.40 0.02
CA PHE A 98 -10.81 0.75 0.78
C PHE A 98 -9.51 0.36 0.05
N ILE A 99 -9.58 -0.46 -1.01
CA ILE A 99 -8.65 -0.40 -2.13
C ILE A 99 -8.90 0.96 -2.75
N LYS A 100 -8.33 1.99 -2.13
CA LYS A 100 -8.47 3.38 -2.56
C LYS A 100 -8.31 3.37 -4.07
N ASN A 101 -9.36 3.73 -4.79
CA ASN A 101 -9.23 4.15 -6.16
C ASN A 101 -8.37 5.41 -6.10
N MET A 102 -7.06 5.28 -6.24
CA MET A 102 -6.16 6.42 -6.27
C MET A 102 -6.25 7.00 -7.65
N ILE A 103 -6.94 8.12 -7.78
CA ILE A 103 -7.24 8.68 -9.09
C ILE A 103 -5.96 9.28 -9.67
N THR A 104 -5.08 9.83 -8.82
CA THR A 104 -4.04 10.75 -9.26
C THR A 104 -2.85 10.72 -8.30
N GLY A 105 -1.71 10.20 -8.76
CA GLY A 105 -0.47 10.17 -7.98
C GLY A 105 0.62 10.95 -8.69
N THR A 106 1.13 12.01 -8.05
CA THR A 106 2.33 12.71 -8.56
C THR A 106 3.54 11.84 -8.21
N SER A 107 4.26 11.40 -9.24
CA SER A 107 5.35 10.44 -9.10
C SER A 107 6.60 10.91 -9.82
N GLN A 108 7.75 10.69 -9.19
CA GLN A 108 9.03 10.88 -9.84
C GLN A 108 9.38 9.60 -10.59
N VAL A 109 9.60 9.70 -11.90
CA VAL A 109 9.91 8.57 -12.78
C VAL A 109 11.23 8.84 -13.48
N ILE A 110 12.07 7.80 -13.58
CA ILE A 110 13.33 7.80 -14.31
C ILE A 110 13.18 6.84 -15.48
N ILE A 111 13.30 7.35 -16.70
CA ILE A 111 13.21 6.56 -17.92
C ILE A 111 14.53 5.80 -18.11
N LEU A 112 14.43 4.49 -18.29
CA LEU A 112 15.57 3.60 -18.47
C LEU A 112 15.83 3.40 -19.97
N ASN A 113 15.44 2.24 -20.51
CA ASN A 113 15.67 1.84 -21.89
C ASN A 113 14.33 1.72 -22.62
N HIS A 114 13.75 2.87 -22.99
CA HIS A 114 12.57 2.92 -23.85
C HIS A 114 13.01 3.17 -25.30
N PRO A 115 12.57 2.38 -26.30
CA PRO A 115 13.03 2.49 -27.69
C PRO A 115 12.51 3.73 -28.42
N GLY A 116 11.43 4.34 -27.92
CA GLY A 116 10.83 5.56 -28.45
C GLY A 116 10.78 6.70 -27.45
N GLN A 117 9.85 7.63 -27.65
CA GLN A 117 9.56 8.71 -26.72
C GLN A 117 8.26 8.44 -25.96
N ILE A 118 8.20 8.86 -24.71
CA ILE A 118 7.01 8.77 -23.86
C ILE A 118 6.34 10.14 -23.82
N SER A 119 5.07 10.19 -24.23
CA SER A 119 4.26 11.42 -24.21
C SER A 119 3.09 11.29 -23.24
N ALA A 120 2.45 12.42 -22.92
CA ALA A 120 1.20 12.42 -22.18
C ALA A 120 0.16 11.50 -22.86
N GLY A 121 -0.54 10.70 -22.07
CA GLY A 121 -1.46 9.66 -22.52
C GLY A 121 -0.86 8.25 -22.59
N TYR A 122 0.46 8.10 -22.48
CA TYR A 122 1.14 6.81 -22.43
C TYR A 122 0.58 5.92 -21.31
N SER A 123 0.22 4.67 -21.61
CA SER A 123 -0.50 3.80 -20.68
C SER A 123 0.19 2.44 -20.45
N PRO A 124 1.38 2.43 -19.81
CA PRO A 124 2.13 1.22 -19.52
C PRO A 124 1.53 0.43 -18.35
N VAL A 125 2.06 -0.76 -18.11
CA VAL A 125 1.76 -1.54 -16.91
C VAL A 125 2.68 -1.14 -15.77
N ILE A 126 2.09 -0.86 -14.61
CA ILE A 126 2.80 -0.53 -13.38
C ILE A 126 2.80 -1.73 -12.46
N ASP A 127 4.01 -2.17 -12.11
CA ASP A 127 4.25 -3.06 -10.98
C ASP A 127 4.56 -2.22 -9.76
N CYS A 128 3.64 -2.18 -8.80
CA CYS A 128 3.90 -1.65 -7.48
C CYS A 128 3.56 -2.75 -6.49
N HIS A 129 4.45 -3.06 -5.56
CA HIS A 129 4.28 -4.18 -4.62
C HIS A 129 3.90 -5.52 -5.29
N THR A 130 2.61 -5.87 -5.26
CA THR A 130 1.93 -7.04 -5.81
C THR A 130 0.82 -6.62 -6.80
N ALA A 131 0.57 -5.32 -6.95
CA ALA A 131 -0.34 -4.79 -7.94
C ALA A 131 0.35 -4.74 -9.30
N HIS A 132 -0.35 -5.25 -10.30
CA HIS A 132 0.04 -5.27 -11.71
C HIS A 132 -1.10 -4.65 -12.51
N ILE A 133 -1.05 -3.33 -12.72
CA ILE A 133 -2.17 -2.54 -13.24
C ILE A 133 -1.68 -1.56 -14.30
N ALA A 134 -2.43 -1.43 -15.40
CA ALA A 134 -2.16 -0.40 -16.40
C ALA A 134 -2.49 0.99 -15.85
N CYS A 135 -1.55 1.93 -15.96
CA CYS A 135 -1.73 3.31 -15.52
C CYS A 135 -1.41 4.27 -16.67
N LYS A 136 -2.28 5.26 -16.86
CA LYS A 136 -2.10 6.34 -17.82
C LYS A 136 -1.24 7.43 -17.22
N PHE A 137 -0.20 7.85 -17.93
CA PHE A 137 0.57 9.06 -17.64
C PHE A 137 -0.27 10.23 -18.14
N ALA A 138 -1.13 10.78 -17.28
CA ALA A 138 -2.08 11.81 -17.67
C ALA A 138 -1.36 13.09 -18.07
N GLU A 139 -0.43 13.53 -17.23
CA GLU A 139 0.35 14.74 -17.46
C GLU A 139 1.82 14.51 -17.11
N LEU A 140 2.70 15.08 -17.93
CA LEU A 140 4.12 15.21 -17.63
C LEU A 140 4.28 16.60 -17.05
N LYS A 141 4.42 16.72 -15.72
CA LYS A 141 4.41 18.03 -15.03
C LYS A 141 5.74 18.73 -15.18
N GLU A 142 6.83 18.02 -14.91
CA GLU A 142 8.17 18.62 -14.89
C GLU A 142 9.20 17.63 -15.37
N LYS A 143 10.16 18.08 -16.15
CA LYS A 143 11.42 17.36 -16.37
C LYS A 143 12.40 17.78 -15.27
N ILE A 144 13.08 16.82 -14.68
CA ILE A 144 14.03 17.05 -13.59
C ILE A 144 15.37 16.40 -13.90
N ASP A 145 16.43 16.94 -13.30
CA ASP A 145 17.73 16.30 -13.31
C ASP A 145 17.71 15.07 -12.38
N ARG A 146 18.22 13.95 -12.89
CA ARG A 146 18.19 12.65 -12.20
C ARG A 146 18.99 12.65 -10.89
N ARG A 147 20.05 13.45 -10.78
CA ARG A 147 20.98 13.43 -9.64
C ARG A 147 20.61 14.47 -8.59
N SER A 148 20.41 15.71 -9.03
CA SER A 148 20.13 16.85 -8.16
C SER A 148 18.65 17.04 -7.86
N GLY A 149 17.75 16.45 -8.65
CA GLY A 149 16.32 16.66 -8.53
C GLY A 149 15.87 18.07 -8.92
N LYS A 150 16.77 18.91 -9.46
CA LYS A 150 16.44 20.25 -9.92
C LYS A 150 15.57 20.17 -11.16
N LYS A 151 14.56 21.03 -11.20
CA LYS A 151 13.68 21.21 -12.35
C LYS A 151 14.46 21.76 -13.54
N LEU A 152 14.26 21.16 -14.70
CA LEU A 152 14.89 21.53 -15.97
C LEU A 152 13.87 22.16 -16.93
N GLU A 153 12.66 21.61 -16.99
CA GLU A 153 11.62 22.04 -17.94
C GLU A 153 10.24 21.85 -17.32
N ASP A 154 9.35 22.82 -17.57
CA ASP A 154 7.94 22.76 -17.25
C ASP A 154 7.15 22.11 -18.38
N ASN A 155 6.25 21.19 -18.03
CA ASN A 155 5.33 20.51 -18.95
C ASN A 155 6.00 19.98 -20.24
N PRO A 156 7.00 19.08 -20.13
CA PRO A 156 7.71 18.57 -21.29
C PRO A 156 6.76 17.82 -22.23
N LYS A 157 6.92 18.02 -23.55
CA LYS A 157 6.08 17.35 -24.57
C LYS A 157 6.33 15.84 -24.64
N SER A 158 7.57 15.42 -24.41
CA SER A 158 7.95 14.01 -24.39
C SER A 158 9.18 13.77 -23.50
N LEU A 159 9.34 12.52 -23.06
CA LEU A 159 10.46 12.03 -22.28
C LEU A 159 11.20 10.94 -23.07
N LYS A 160 12.53 10.92 -22.96
CA LYS A 160 13.40 9.91 -23.58
C LYS A 160 14.21 9.15 -22.53
N SER A 161 14.82 8.06 -22.97
CA SER A 161 15.76 7.26 -22.15
C SER A 161 16.81 8.14 -21.47
N GLY A 162 16.96 7.96 -20.15
CA GLY A 162 17.86 8.74 -19.30
C GLY A 162 17.23 9.96 -18.63
N ASP A 163 16.07 10.44 -19.10
CA ASP A 163 15.37 11.56 -18.48
C ASP A 163 14.73 11.15 -17.14
N ALA A 164 14.63 12.11 -16.22
CA ALA A 164 13.79 12.00 -15.04
C ALA A 164 12.68 13.05 -15.12
N ALA A 165 11.49 12.72 -14.62
CA ALA A 165 10.34 13.60 -14.67
C ALA A 165 9.41 13.40 -13.47
N ILE A 166 8.65 14.45 -13.17
CA ILE A 166 7.47 14.38 -12.32
C ILE A 166 6.26 14.16 -13.22
N VAL A 167 5.60 13.03 -13.04
CA VAL A 167 4.45 12.62 -13.85
C VAL A 167 3.23 12.41 -12.98
N GLU A 168 2.08 12.76 -13.52
CA GLU A 168 0.79 12.47 -12.94
C GLU A 168 0.23 11.19 -13.54
N MET A 169 0.00 10.19 -12.69
CA MET A 169 -0.46 8.88 -13.13
C MET A 169 -1.89 8.60 -12.67
N ILE A 170 -2.69 8.06 -13.57
CA ILE A 170 -4.07 7.63 -13.33
C ILE A 170 -4.17 6.12 -13.60
N PRO A 171 -4.41 5.28 -12.58
CA PRO A 171 -4.58 3.85 -12.79
C PRO A 171 -5.91 3.54 -13.48
N GLY A 172 -5.89 2.62 -14.45
CA GLY A 172 -7.09 2.20 -15.18
C GLY A 172 -8.01 1.26 -14.38
N LYS A 173 -7.51 0.72 -13.25
CA LYS A 173 -8.25 -0.14 -12.31
C LYS A 173 -7.98 0.32 -10.87
N PRO A 174 -8.86 -0.01 -9.90
CA PRO A 174 -8.61 0.27 -8.49
C PRO A 174 -7.22 -0.22 -8.04
N MET A 175 -6.39 0.69 -7.51
CA MET A 175 -5.00 0.42 -7.14
C MET A 175 -4.64 1.16 -5.84
N CYS A 176 -4.07 0.43 -4.89
CA CYS A 176 -3.63 0.99 -3.61
C CYS A 176 -2.11 1.19 -3.60
N VAL A 177 -1.67 2.44 -3.49
CA VAL A 177 -0.27 2.85 -3.41
C VAL A 177 -0.08 3.98 -2.38
N GLU A 178 1.09 4.15 -1.81
CA GLU A 178 1.28 5.20 -0.81
C GLU A 178 2.50 6.05 -1.16
N SER A 179 2.57 7.25 -0.60
CA SER A 179 3.74 8.10 -0.83
C SER A 179 4.99 7.39 -0.33
N PHE A 180 6.08 7.47 -1.10
CA PHE A 180 7.33 6.79 -0.79
C PHE A 180 7.91 7.23 0.56
N SER A 181 7.71 8.49 0.95
CA SER A 181 8.14 9.03 2.25
C SER A 181 7.38 8.42 3.43
N GLN A 182 6.10 8.10 3.25
CA GLN A 182 5.27 7.49 4.30
C GLN A 182 5.44 5.97 4.34
N TYR A 183 5.37 5.32 3.16
CA TYR A 183 5.40 3.86 3.04
C TYR A 183 6.29 3.43 1.87
N PRO A 184 7.62 3.35 2.08
CA PRO A 184 8.59 2.98 1.05
C PRO A 184 8.26 1.72 0.23
N PRO A 185 7.74 0.61 0.82
CA PRO A 185 7.41 -0.59 0.07
C PRO A 185 6.23 -0.44 -0.91
N LEU A 186 5.35 0.53 -0.68
CA LEU A 186 4.15 0.78 -1.49
C LEU A 186 4.27 2.03 -2.37
N GLY A 187 5.39 2.74 -2.25
CA GLY A 187 5.68 3.94 -3.03
C GLY A 187 6.73 3.72 -4.11
N ARG A 188 7.34 2.53 -4.22
CA ARG A 188 8.25 2.17 -5.33
C ARG A 188 7.50 1.37 -6.38
N PHE A 189 7.71 1.71 -7.63
CA PHE A 189 7.11 0.99 -8.73
C PHE A 189 8.04 0.87 -9.93
N ALA A 190 7.81 -0.17 -10.73
CA ALA A 190 8.43 -0.36 -12.03
C ALA A 190 7.38 -0.15 -13.11
N VAL A 191 7.78 0.55 -14.17
CA VAL A 191 6.97 0.76 -15.37
C VAL A 191 7.42 -0.25 -16.40
N ARG A 192 6.50 -1.08 -16.87
CA ARG A 192 6.76 -2.09 -17.89
C ARG A 192 5.93 -1.87 -19.14
N ASP A 193 6.58 -2.12 -20.25
CA ASP A 193 5.98 -2.12 -21.57
C ASP A 193 6.69 -3.17 -22.43
N MET A 194 5.94 -3.88 -23.27
CA MET A 194 6.45 -4.97 -24.12
C MET A 194 7.36 -5.98 -23.38
N ARG A 195 7.01 -6.31 -22.13
CA ARG A 195 7.79 -7.19 -21.21
C ARG A 195 9.17 -6.66 -20.78
N GLN A 196 9.48 -5.41 -21.08
CA GLN A 196 10.70 -4.74 -20.64
C GLN A 196 10.38 -3.68 -19.57
N THR A 197 11.29 -3.49 -18.61
CA THR A 197 11.20 -2.36 -17.68
C THR A 197 11.71 -1.10 -18.37
N VAL A 198 10.80 -0.19 -18.68
CA VAL A 198 11.07 1.03 -19.44
C VAL A 198 11.34 2.23 -18.53
N ALA A 199 10.83 2.19 -17.30
CA ALA A 199 11.11 3.21 -16.30
C ALA A 199 10.95 2.65 -14.87
N VAL A 200 11.49 3.35 -13.89
CA VAL A 200 11.29 3.10 -12.47
C VAL A 200 10.91 4.39 -11.78
N GLY A 201 10.08 4.31 -10.74
CA GLY A 201 9.59 5.51 -10.09
C GLY A 201 9.34 5.37 -8.60
N VAL A 202 9.21 6.53 -7.98
CA VAL A 202 8.78 6.69 -6.60
C VAL A 202 7.61 7.66 -6.53
N ILE A 203 6.61 7.32 -5.74
CA ILE A 203 5.41 8.12 -5.56
C ILE A 203 5.71 9.25 -4.58
N LYS A 204 5.49 10.50 -5.00
CA LYS A 204 5.72 11.68 -4.15
C LYS A 204 4.48 12.04 -3.36
N ASN A 205 3.33 12.04 -4.03
CA ASN A 205 2.06 12.36 -3.41
C ASN A 205 0.94 11.52 -4.04
N VAL A 206 -0.10 11.26 -3.26
CA VAL A 206 -1.27 10.47 -3.65
C VAL A 206 -2.53 11.23 -3.26
N GLU A 207 -3.36 11.57 -4.24
CA GLU A 207 -4.71 12.03 -3.97
C GLU A 207 -5.61 10.83 -3.65
N LYS A 208 -5.92 10.70 -2.36
CA LYS A 208 -6.80 9.65 -1.84
C LYS A 208 -8.24 10.04 -2.17
N LYS A 209 -8.92 9.26 -3.03
CA LYS A 209 -10.34 9.47 -3.30
C LYS A 209 -11.13 9.38 -1.98
N SER A 210 -12.00 10.36 -1.73
CA SER A 210 -12.96 10.33 -0.63
C SER A 210 -13.97 9.21 -0.85
N GLY A 211 -13.66 8.01 -0.38
CA GLY A 211 -14.60 6.90 -0.36
C GLY A 211 -15.71 7.18 0.66
N GLY A 212 -16.97 6.97 0.25
CA GLY A 212 -18.08 6.82 1.19
C GLY A 212 -17.89 5.59 2.08
N ALA A 213 -18.72 5.43 3.11
CA ALA A 213 -18.69 4.25 3.96
C ALA A 213 -18.82 2.98 3.11
N GLY A 214 -17.73 2.21 3.01
CA GLY A 214 -17.75 1.00 2.21
C GLY A 214 -18.76 -0.02 2.72
N LYS A 215 -19.19 -0.95 1.86
CA LYS A 215 -20.16 -1.98 2.25
C LYS A 215 -19.66 -2.77 3.46
N VAL A 216 -20.35 -2.56 4.58
CA VAL A 216 -20.04 -3.24 5.86
C VAL A 216 -20.55 -4.68 5.79
N THR A 217 -19.69 -5.62 6.15
CA THR A 217 -19.98 -7.05 6.06
C THR A 217 -20.97 -7.45 7.16
N LYS A 218 -21.72 -8.56 6.98
CA LYS A 218 -22.76 -8.96 7.97
C LYS A 218 -22.15 -9.24 9.36
N SER A 219 -20.93 -9.77 9.41
CA SER A 219 -20.15 -9.96 10.64
C SER A 219 -19.81 -8.61 11.28
N ALA A 220 -19.33 -7.64 10.50
CA ALA A 220 -19.09 -6.28 10.96
C ALA A 220 -20.37 -5.55 11.40
N GLN A 221 -21.49 -5.74 10.71
CA GLN A 221 -22.80 -5.19 11.07
C GLN A 221 -23.34 -5.80 12.37
N LYS A 222 -23.23 -7.12 12.55
CA LYS A 222 -23.61 -7.79 13.80
C LYS A 222 -22.76 -7.30 14.97
N ALA A 223 -21.46 -7.16 14.75
CA ALA A 223 -20.52 -6.63 15.72
C ALA A 223 -20.81 -5.15 16.08
N GLN A 224 -21.32 -4.35 15.15
CA GLN A 224 -21.80 -2.98 15.43
C GLN A 224 -23.15 -2.93 16.17
N LYS A 225 -24.04 -3.90 15.94
CA LYS A 225 -25.36 -3.97 16.59
C LYS A 225 -25.30 -4.56 18.01
N ALA A 226 -24.30 -5.38 18.32
CA ALA A 226 -24.11 -5.97 19.65
C ALA A 226 -23.56 -5.01 20.71
N GLY A 227 -23.14 -3.80 20.31
CA GLY A 227 -22.62 -2.74 21.18
C GLY A 227 -23.61 -1.59 21.44
N LYS A 228 -24.89 -1.76 21.11
CA LYS A 228 -26.00 -0.91 21.58
C LYS A 228 -26.85 -1.72 22.54
#